data_AF-A0A522TGW8-F1
#
_entry.id   AF-A0A522TGW8-F1
#
_cell.length_a   1.000
_cell.length_b   1.000
_cell.length_c   1.000
_cell.angle_alpha   90.00
_cell.angle_beta   90.00
_cell.angle_gamma   90.00
#
_symmetry.space_group_name_H-M   'P 1'
#
loop_
_entity.id
_entity.type
_entity.pdbx_description
1 polymer ?
#
loop_
_entity_poly.entity_id
_entity_poly.type
_entity_poly.pdbx_seq_one_letter_code
_entity_poly.pdbx_strand_id
1 'polypeptide(L)'
;DIKPGNLWLTPENKVIVFDLGASHWEDEAQTQAHLARTPGYAAPEQHQHIDKRILSEATDVYGLAASMYSFLSEVSPLPAPERLEERDSKKDLTTLSRVLYRSVNVDLAEIIDRGMELEQKDRYKSMRDFRKALQNCPQLYDVKGLAYKNDLIARMFDGR
;
A
#
# COMPACT_ATOMS: atom_id res chain seq x y z
N ASP A 1 -1.64 2.46 10.64
CA ASP A 1 -2.84 2.11 9.87
C ASP A 1 -2.89 3.01 8.64
N ILE A 2 -2.14 2.67 7.59
CA ILE A 2 -2.07 3.47 6.35
C ILE A 2 -3.18 2.98 5.42
N LYS A 3 -4.21 3.80 5.23
CA LYS A 3 -5.39 3.53 4.39
C LYS A 3 -5.93 4.82 3.80
N PRO A 4 -6.71 4.79 2.70
CA PRO A 4 -7.25 6.02 2.08
C PRO A 4 -8.00 6.94 3.04
N GLY A 5 -8.79 6.38 3.98
CA GLY A 5 -9.50 7.18 4.99
C GLY A 5 -8.61 7.98 5.94
N ASN A 6 -7.31 7.63 6.02
CA ASN A 6 -6.30 8.27 6.86
C ASN A 6 -5.31 9.14 6.03
N LEU A 7 -5.53 9.26 4.72
CA LEU A 7 -4.75 10.09 3.79
C LEU A 7 -5.61 11.26 3.30
N TRP A 8 -5.18 12.48 3.57
CA TRP A 8 -5.87 13.69 3.13
C TRP A 8 -5.12 14.38 2.01
N LEU A 9 -5.81 14.64 0.91
CA LEU A 9 -5.28 15.46 -0.17
C LEU A 9 -5.59 16.94 0.12
N THR A 10 -4.56 17.77 0.21
CA THR A 10 -4.73 19.22 0.33
C THR A 10 -5.01 19.87 -1.03
N PRO A 11 -5.59 21.09 -1.07
CA PRO A 11 -5.76 21.85 -2.32
C PRO A 11 -4.45 22.10 -3.09
N GLU A 12 -3.30 22.06 -2.41
CA GLU A 12 -1.96 22.16 -3.00
C GLU A 12 -1.43 20.82 -3.53
N ASN A 13 -2.30 19.81 -3.66
CA ASN A 13 -2.00 18.44 -4.09
C ASN A 13 -0.96 17.72 -3.22
N LYS A 14 -0.91 18.02 -1.92
CA LYS A 14 -0.07 17.32 -0.94
C LYS A 14 -0.89 16.29 -0.19
N VAL A 15 -0.28 15.16 0.19
CA VAL A 15 -0.92 14.19 1.07
C VAL A 15 -0.47 14.39 2.50
N ILE A 16 -1.43 14.51 3.40
CA ILE A 16 -1.20 14.54 4.84
C ILE A 16 -1.74 13.23 5.42
N VAL A 17 -0.92 12.58 6.25
CA VAL A 17 -1.32 11.39 7.03
C VAL A 17 -1.83 11.89 8.38
N PHE A 18 -3.11 11.70 8.70
CA PHE A 18 -3.73 12.25 9.91
C PHE A 18 -3.94 11.26 11.06
N ASP A 19 -3.66 9.96 10.83
CA ASP A 19 -3.85 8.93 11.84
C ASP A 19 -2.65 7.97 11.88
N LEU A 20 -1.69 8.35 12.71
CA LEU A 20 -0.59 7.49 13.13
C LEU A 20 -0.97 6.66 14.36
N GLY A 21 -2.25 6.47 14.75
CA GLY A 21 -2.63 5.86 16.03
C GLY A 21 -2.14 4.42 16.30
N ALA A 22 -1.48 3.78 15.33
CA ALA A 22 -0.74 2.52 15.51
C ALA A 22 0.80 2.72 15.61
N SER A 23 1.28 3.97 15.64
CA SER A 23 2.68 4.33 15.75
C SER A 23 3.15 4.07 17.16
N HIS A 24 4.30 3.41 17.25
CA HIS A 24 4.98 2.99 18.46
C HIS A 24 4.77 3.89 19.67
N TRP A 25 3.94 3.44 20.60
CA TRP A 25 4.03 3.83 22.00
C TRP A 25 4.46 2.61 22.82
N GLU A 26 5.53 2.81 23.58
CA GLU A 26 6.30 1.82 24.35
C GLU A 26 5.61 1.36 25.64
N ASP A 27 4.28 1.39 25.71
CA ASP A 27 3.58 0.91 26.92
C ASP A 27 3.23 -0.58 26.80
N GLU A 28 4.00 -1.40 27.50
CA GLU A 28 3.87 -2.87 27.64
C GLU A 28 2.51 -3.34 28.20
N ALA A 29 1.63 -2.43 28.61
CA ALA A 29 0.40 -2.76 29.34
C ALA A 29 -0.90 -2.81 28.49
N GLN A 30 -0.87 -2.43 27.20
CA GLN A 30 -2.08 -2.35 26.34
C GLN A 30 -2.09 -3.33 25.15
N THR A 31 -1.43 -4.47 25.30
CA THR A 31 -0.96 -5.33 24.18
C THR A 31 -2.05 -6.16 23.46
N GLN A 32 -3.34 -5.99 23.75
CA GLN A 32 -4.40 -6.75 23.04
C GLN A 32 -5.51 -5.92 22.40
N ALA A 33 -5.68 -4.64 22.74
CA ALA A 33 -6.88 -3.90 22.35
C ALA A 33 -6.75 -2.96 21.13
N HIS A 34 -5.55 -2.71 20.60
CA HIS A 34 -5.34 -1.59 19.66
C HIS A 34 -4.74 -1.93 18.28
N LEU A 35 -4.55 -3.21 17.93
CA LEU A 35 -4.33 -3.56 16.52
C LEU A 35 -5.68 -3.64 15.81
N ALA A 36 -6.37 -2.50 15.69
CA ALA A 36 -7.48 -2.36 14.76
C ALA A 36 -6.90 -2.49 13.35
N ARG A 37 -6.82 -3.73 12.85
CA ARG A 37 -6.34 -4.04 11.50
C ARG A 37 -7.46 -3.71 10.53
N THR A 38 -7.22 -2.76 9.63
CA THR A 38 -8.18 -2.50 8.55
C THR A 38 -8.05 -3.59 7.49
N PRO A 39 -9.11 -4.39 7.21
CA PRO A 39 -9.07 -5.43 6.19
C PRO A 39 -8.63 -4.86 4.84
N GLY A 40 -7.74 -5.59 4.14
CA GLY A 40 -7.20 -5.18 2.84
C GLY A 40 -5.98 -4.25 2.90
N TYR A 41 -5.72 -3.58 4.03
CA TYR A 41 -4.61 -2.62 4.16
C TYR A 41 -3.53 -3.05 5.17
N ALA A 42 -3.89 -3.91 6.14
CA ALA A 42 -2.91 -4.49 7.06
C ALA A 42 -2.10 -5.61 6.37
N ALA A 43 -0.78 -5.59 6.54
CA ALA A 43 0.14 -6.56 5.96
C ALA A 43 -0.03 -7.97 6.59
N PRO A 44 0.39 -9.04 5.90
CA PRO A 44 0.27 -10.41 6.41
C PRO A 44 0.90 -10.63 7.80
N GLU A 45 2.11 -10.12 8.03
CA GLU A 45 2.84 -10.23 9.29
C GLU A 45 2.12 -9.54 10.45
N GLN A 46 1.32 -8.50 10.16
CA GLN A 46 0.52 -7.84 11.18
C GLN A 46 -0.59 -8.76 11.68
N HIS A 47 -1.01 -9.77 10.92
CA HIS A 47 -2.07 -10.72 11.29
C HIS A 47 -1.55 -11.92 12.08
N GLN A 48 -0.34 -12.37 11.79
CA GLN A 48 0.19 -13.65 12.26
C GLN A 48 0.83 -13.59 13.65
N HIS A 49 1.26 -12.41 14.13
CA HIS A 49 2.11 -12.34 15.31
C HIS A 49 1.71 -11.27 16.34
N ILE A 50 1.91 -11.64 17.61
CA ILE A 50 1.82 -10.74 18.78
C ILE A 50 3.17 -10.01 18.99
N ASP A 51 4.28 -10.55 18.46
CA ASP A 51 5.61 -9.95 18.59
C ASP A 51 5.80 -8.79 17.59
N LYS A 52 5.87 -7.58 18.15
CA LYS A 52 6.08 -6.33 17.40
C LYS A 52 7.46 -6.27 16.71
N ARG A 53 8.44 -7.11 17.09
CA ARG A 53 9.79 -7.14 16.50
C ARG A 53 9.83 -7.58 15.03
N ILE A 54 8.72 -8.12 14.52
CA ILE A 54 8.59 -8.60 13.14
C ILE A 54 8.15 -7.48 12.18
N LEU A 55 7.64 -6.36 12.71
CA LEU A 55 7.25 -5.20 11.91
C LEU A 55 8.50 -4.47 11.42
N SER A 56 8.50 -4.06 10.16
CA SER A 56 9.60 -3.31 9.54
C SER A 56 9.06 -2.20 8.64
N GLU A 57 9.93 -1.36 8.07
CA GLU A 57 9.51 -0.38 7.06
C GLU A 57 8.76 -1.03 5.89
N ALA A 58 9.09 -2.29 5.54
CA ALA A 58 8.37 -3.04 4.51
C ALA A 58 6.91 -3.31 4.89
N THR A 59 6.57 -3.34 6.18
CA THR A 59 5.19 -3.40 6.66
C THR A 59 4.42 -2.14 6.31
N ASP A 60 5.02 -0.97 6.52
CA ASP A 60 4.39 0.30 6.12
C ASP A 60 4.28 0.41 4.59
N VAL A 61 5.25 -0.14 3.83
CA VAL A 61 5.22 -0.16 2.36
C VAL A 61 3.97 -0.87 1.87
N TYR A 62 3.62 -1.99 2.49
CA TYR A 62 2.40 -2.72 2.17
C TYR A 62 1.15 -1.86 2.34
N GLY A 63 1.00 -1.18 3.49
CA GLY A 63 -0.19 -0.36 3.77
C GLY A 63 -0.33 0.81 2.80
N LEU A 64 0.79 1.47 2.46
CA LEU A 64 0.77 2.55 1.47
C LEU A 64 0.44 2.02 0.06
N ALA A 65 1.07 0.92 -0.36
CA ALA A 65 0.79 0.31 -1.66
C ALA A 65 -0.67 -0.18 -1.76
N ALA A 66 -1.22 -0.78 -0.71
CA ALA A 66 -2.63 -1.15 -0.60
C ALA A 66 -3.59 0.05 -0.69
N SER A 67 -3.18 1.19 -0.12
CA SER A 67 -3.93 2.45 -0.25
C SER A 67 -3.94 2.96 -1.69
N MET A 68 -2.78 2.93 -2.36
CA MET A 68 -2.65 3.34 -3.75
C MET A 68 -3.41 2.42 -4.70
N TYR A 69 -3.38 1.10 -4.45
CA TYR A 69 -4.21 0.11 -5.14
C TYR A 69 -5.67 0.54 -5.08
N SER A 70 -6.19 0.78 -3.87
CA SER A 70 -7.60 1.12 -3.66
C SER A 70 -7.99 2.44 -4.32
N PHE A 71 -7.10 3.43 -4.29
CA PHE A 71 -7.33 4.70 -4.96
C PHE A 71 -7.43 4.57 -6.49
N LEU A 72 -6.55 3.76 -7.09
CA LEU A 72 -6.51 3.56 -8.53
C LEU A 72 -7.65 2.65 -9.02
N SER A 73 -7.91 1.55 -8.33
CA SER A 73 -8.91 0.55 -8.73
C SER A 73 -10.32 0.86 -8.27
N GLU A 74 -10.50 1.79 -7.33
CA GLU A 74 -11.76 2.04 -6.60
C GLU A 74 -12.26 0.83 -5.80
N VAL A 75 -11.43 -0.20 -5.65
CA VAL A 75 -11.76 -1.45 -4.96
C VAL A 75 -10.71 -1.68 -3.88
N SER A 76 -11.14 -1.99 -2.66
CA SER A 76 -10.21 -2.39 -1.60
C SER A 76 -9.52 -3.71 -1.96
N PRO A 77 -8.22 -3.87 -1.67
CA PRO A 77 -7.56 -5.15 -1.82
C PRO A 77 -8.23 -6.25 -0.99
N LEU A 78 -8.15 -7.49 -1.47
CA LEU A 78 -8.49 -8.64 -0.63
C LEU A 78 -7.64 -8.61 0.66
N PRO A 79 -8.23 -8.90 1.83
CA PRO A 79 -7.50 -8.99 3.08
C PRO A 79 -6.31 -9.95 3.00
N ALA A 80 -5.23 -9.63 3.71
CA ALA A 80 -4.00 -10.44 3.68
C ALA A 80 -4.21 -11.94 4.00
N PRO A 81 -5.07 -12.34 4.96
CA PRO A 81 -5.40 -13.76 5.18
C PRO A 81 -5.99 -14.43 3.93
N GLU A 82 -6.93 -13.78 3.25
CA GLU A 82 -7.57 -14.32 2.03
C GLU A 82 -6.57 -14.41 0.87
N ARG A 83 -5.66 -13.42 0.74
CA ARG A 83 -4.58 -13.49 -0.25
C ARG A 83 -3.59 -14.61 0.02
N LEU A 84 -3.31 -14.93 1.28
CA LEU A 84 -2.49 -16.09 1.66
C LEU A 84 -3.19 -17.39 1.27
N GLU A 85 -4.51 -17.49 1.51
CA GLU A 85 -5.31 -18.65 1.08
C GLU A 85 -5.31 -18.81 -0.45
N GLU A 86 -5.42 -17.73 -1.21
CA GLU A 86 -5.29 -17.75 -2.68
C GLU A 86 -3.94 -18.31 -3.10
N ARG A 87 -2.84 -17.80 -2.53
CA ARG A 87 -1.47 -18.27 -2.80
C ARG A 87 -1.32 -19.75 -2.49
N ASP A 88 -1.73 -20.18 -1.30
CA ASP A 88 -1.56 -21.55 -0.83
C ASP A 88 -2.42 -22.53 -1.65
N SER A 89 -3.57 -22.06 -2.13
CA SER A 89 -4.44 -22.78 -3.08
C SER A 89 -3.94 -22.74 -4.53
N LYS A 90 -2.78 -22.11 -4.79
CA LYS A 90 -2.22 -21.87 -6.15
C LYS A 90 -3.20 -21.14 -7.07
N LYS A 91 -4.10 -20.35 -6.51
CA LYS A 91 -4.89 -19.39 -7.27
C LYS A 91 -3.98 -18.21 -7.62
N ASP A 92 -4.26 -17.59 -8.75
CA ASP A 92 -3.59 -16.35 -9.07
C ASP A 92 -4.02 -15.25 -8.10
N LEU A 93 -3.05 -14.50 -7.58
CA LEU A 93 -3.34 -13.36 -6.73
C LEU A 93 -4.05 -12.26 -7.54
N THR A 94 -5.02 -11.61 -6.91
CA THR A 94 -5.69 -10.44 -7.47
C THR A 94 -4.76 -9.22 -7.39
N THR A 95 -3.98 -8.98 -8.46
CA THR A 95 -3.04 -7.85 -8.58
C THR A 95 -3.68 -6.63 -9.25
N LEU A 96 -3.13 -5.44 -9.02
CA LEU A 96 -3.59 -4.19 -9.62
C LEU A 96 -3.40 -4.23 -11.14
N SER A 97 -2.27 -4.78 -11.59
CA SER A 97 -1.97 -5.02 -13.00
C SER A 97 -3.06 -5.83 -13.72
N ARG A 98 -3.73 -6.75 -13.01
CA ARG A 98 -4.86 -7.52 -13.54
C ARG A 98 -6.17 -6.74 -13.51
N VAL A 99 -6.46 -6.04 -12.41
CA VAL A 99 -7.72 -5.29 -12.23
C VAL A 99 -7.81 -4.10 -13.19
N LEU A 100 -6.69 -3.40 -13.43
CA LEU A 100 -6.65 -2.20 -14.27
C LEU A 100 -6.00 -2.45 -15.63
N TYR A 101 -6.07 -3.67 -16.15
CA TYR A 101 -5.47 -4.03 -17.43
C TYR A 101 -5.86 -3.02 -18.55
N ARG A 102 -4.86 -2.32 -19.10
CA ARG A 102 -4.96 -1.22 -20.10
C ARG A 102 -5.52 0.13 -19.61
N SER A 103 -5.92 0.23 -18.34
CA SER A 103 -6.45 1.47 -17.74
C SER A 103 -5.43 2.18 -16.86
N VAL A 104 -4.35 1.51 -16.46
CA VAL A 104 -3.23 2.13 -15.72
C VAL A 104 -1.89 1.77 -16.37
N ASN A 105 -0.87 2.58 -16.09
CA ASN A 105 0.48 2.35 -16.57
C ASN A 105 1.00 1.03 -15.95
N VAL A 106 1.47 0.11 -16.80
CA VAL A 106 1.91 -1.22 -16.36
C VAL A 106 3.05 -1.13 -15.34
N ASP A 107 3.99 -0.20 -15.51
CA ASP A 107 5.11 0.01 -14.59
C ASP A 107 4.59 0.48 -13.22
N LEU A 108 3.61 1.40 -13.20
CA LEU A 108 2.99 1.86 -11.95
C LEU A 108 2.26 0.73 -11.24
N ALA A 109 1.52 -0.09 -11.99
CA ALA A 109 0.82 -1.24 -11.43
C ALA A 109 1.80 -2.25 -10.81
N GLU A 110 2.89 -2.57 -11.51
CA GLU A 110 3.93 -3.50 -11.03
C GLU A 110 4.65 -2.96 -9.78
N ILE A 111 4.91 -1.65 -9.71
CA ILE A 111 5.49 -1.02 -8.51
C ILE A 111 4.54 -1.17 -7.31
N ILE A 112 3.24 -0.93 -7.50
CA ILE A 112 2.25 -1.07 -6.42
C ILE A 112 2.08 -2.54 -6.04
N ASP A 113 2.00 -3.45 -7.01
CA ASP A 113 1.89 -4.89 -6.79
C ASP A 113 3.08 -5.42 -5.99
N ARG A 114 4.31 -4.99 -6.34
CA ARG A 114 5.51 -5.32 -5.57
C ARG A 114 5.46 -4.79 -4.13
N GLY A 115 4.93 -3.59 -3.94
CA GLY A 115 4.72 -3.03 -2.60
C GLY A 115 3.77 -3.88 -1.75
N MET A 116 2.86 -4.63 -2.39
CA MET A 116 1.87 -5.50 -1.77
C MET A 116 2.24 -6.99 -1.75
N GLU A 117 3.51 -7.33 -2.00
CA GLU A 117 3.96 -8.73 -1.90
C GLU A 117 3.73 -9.31 -0.50
N LEU A 118 3.33 -10.58 -0.45
CA LEU A 118 2.94 -11.22 0.82
C LEU A 118 4.15 -11.36 1.75
N GLU A 119 5.30 -11.71 1.21
CA GLU A 119 6.56 -11.85 1.95
C GLU A 119 7.29 -10.50 2.06
N GLN A 120 7.68 -10.10 3.28
CA GLN A 120 8.36 -8.80 3.53
C GLN A 120 9.62 -8.62 2.67
N LYS A 121 10.37 -9.70 2.44
CA LYS A 121 11.63 -9.68 1.68
C LYS A 121 11.46 -9.37 0.19
N ASP A 122 10.27 -9.61 -0.35
CA ASP A 122 9.98 -9.46 -1.78
C ASP A 122 9.46 -8.04 -2.10
N ARG A 123 9.06 -7.29 -1.06
CA ARG A 123 8.69 -5.87 -1.12
C ARG A 123 9.90 -4.94 -1.24
N TYR A 124 9.62 -3.64 -1.38
CA TYR A 124 10.62 -2.60 -1.15
C TYR A 124 11.02 -2.57 0.32
N LYS A 125 12.34 -2.53 0.58
CA LYS A 125 12.90 -2.60 1.93
C LYS A 125 12.61 -1.36 2.78
N SER A 126 12.40 -0.22 2.14
CA SER A 126 12.22 1.08 2.80
C SER A 126 11.23 1.95 2.03
N MET A 127 10.64 2.93 2.71
CA MET A 127 9.82 3.96 2.06
C MET A 127 10.60 4.76 1.02
N ARG A 128 11.89 4.97 1.28
CA ARG A 128 12.78 5.67 0.35
C ARG A 128 12.90 4.90 -0.97
N ASP A 129 13.03 3.58 -0.91
CA ASP A 129 13.16 2.75 -2.10
C ASP A 129 11.83 2.68 -2.87
N PHE A 130 10.72 2.58 -2.15
CA PHE A 130 9.39 2.61 -2.77
C PHE A 130 9.14 3.95 -3.47
N ARG A 131 9.42 5.08 -2.81
CA ARG A 131 9.32 6.42 -3.42
C ARG A 131 10.21 6.56 -4.66
N LYS A 132 11.46 6.10 -4.60
CA LYS A 132 12.36 6.14 -5.76
C LYS A 132 11.79 5.36 -6.95
N ALA A 133 11.19 4.20 -6.70
CA ALA A 133 10.55 3.41 -7.76
C ALA A 133 9.40 4.19 -8.41
N LEU A 134 8.54 4.82 -7.60
CA LEU A 134 7.44 5.66 -8.09
C LEU A 134 7.94 6.88 -8.88
N GLN A 135 8.99 7.56 -8.42
CA GLN A 135 9.60 8.70 -9.11
C GLN A 135 10.23 8.33 -10.46
N ASN A 136 10.78 7.11 -10.55
CA ASN A 136 11.42 6.60 -11.76
C ASN A 136 10.44 5.90 -12.72
N CYS A 137 9.16 5.78 -12.36
CA CYS A 137 8.16 5.13 -13.18
C CYS A 137 7.96 5.91 -14.49
N PRO A 138 8.26 5.32 -15.66
CA PRO A 138 8.07 5.96 -16.95
C PRO A 138 6.60 6.31 -17.18
N GLN A 139 6.31 7.50 -17.71
CA GLN A 139 4.97 7.87 -18.19
C GLN A 139 3.81 7.74 -17.17
N LEU A 140 3.98 8.25 -15.93
CA LEU A 140 2.84 8.34 -15.01
C LEU A 140 1.62 9.03 -15.65
N TYR A 141 1.84 9.98 -16.57
CA TYR A 141 0.80 10.87 -17.07
C TYR A 141 -0.02 10.36 -18.27
N ASP A 142 0.34 9.25 -18.92
CA ASP A 142 -0.21 8.92 -20.25
C ASP A 142 -1.19 7.72 -20.27
N VAL A 143 -2.23 7.77 -19.43
CA VAL A 143 -3.30 6.74 -19.46
C VAL A 143 -4.69 7.36 -19.58
N LYS A 144 -5.38 7.04 -20.68
CA LYS A 144 -6.75 7.48 -20.95
C LYS A 144 -7.71 6.85 -19.92
N GLY A 145 -8.43 7.69 -19.18
CA GLY A 145 -9.45 7.30 -18.20
C GLY A 145 -9.05 7.48 -16.73
N LEU A 146 -7.75 7.54 -16.43
CA LEU A 146 -7.23 7.73 -15.06
C LEU A 146 -6.20 8.87 -14.92
N ALA A 147 -6.08 9.73 -15.94
CA ALA A 147 -5.08 10.80 -15.99
C ALA A 147 -5.04 11.69 -14.72
N TYR A 148 -6.20 12.04 -14.17
CA TYR A 148 -6.28 12.82 -12.92
C TYR A 148 -5.74 12.07 -11.70
N LYS A 149 -6.03 10.76 -11.58
CA LYS A 149 -5.55 9.94 -10.46
C LYS A 149 -4.06 9.66 -10.56
N ASN A 150 -3.56 9.45 -11.78
CA ASN A 150 -2.13 9.28 -11.98
C ASN A 150 -1.35 10.57 -11.71
N ASP A 151 -1.85 11.73 -12.18
CA ASP A 151 -1.27 13.04 -11.88
C ASP A 151 -1.24 13.31 -10.37
N LEU A 152 -2.30 12.92 -9.67
CA LEU A 152 -2.33 12.99 -8.21
C LEU A 152 -1.19 12.19 -7.58
N ILE A 153 -1.07 10.90 -7.89
CA ILE A 153 0.01 10.05 -7.37
C ILE A 153 1.38 10.64 -7.71
N ALA A 154 1.58 11.12 -8.93
CA ALA A 154 2.85 11.73 -9.33
C ALA A 154 3.23 12.89 -8.41
N ARG A 155 2.28 13.81 -8.17
CA ARG A 155 2.48 14.98 -7.31
C ARG A 155 2.73 14.62 -5.85
N MET A 156 2.14 13.53 -5.34
CA MET A 156 2.41 13.06 -3.96
C MET A 156 3.90 12.77 -3.74
N PHE A 157 4.61 12.34 -4.78
CA PHE A 157 6.00 11.86 -4.68
C PHE A 157 7.03 12.77 -5.35
N ASP A 158 6.62 13.82 -6.08
CA ASP A 158 7.57 14.69 -6.82
C ASP A 158 8.29 15.74 -5.95
N GLY A 159 7.97 15.83 -4.65
CA GLY A 159 8.76 16.57 -3.65
C GLY A 159 8.99 18.07 -3.89
N ARG A 160 8.26 18.68 -4.82
CA ARG A 160 8.27 20.12 -5.12
C ARG A 160 7.13 20.85 -4.43
#